data_AF-A0AAJ2B2V1-F1
#
_entry.id   AF-A0AAJ2B2V1-F1
#
_cell.length_a   1.000
_cell.length_b   1.000
_cell.length_c   1.000
_cell.angle_alpha   90.00
_cell.angle_beta   90.00
_cell.angle_gamma   90.00
#
_symmetry.space_group_name_H-M   'P 1'
#
loop_
_entity.id
_entity.type
_entity.pdbx_description
1 polymer ?
#
loop_
_entity_poly.entity_id
_entity_poly.type
_entity_poly.pdbx_seq_one_letter_code
_entity_poly.pdbx_strand_id
1 'polypeptide(L)'
;MAYSCTDFVDDVLDDMVIRRWIRPEQYGPDDPEAQCNAVVGAIGDADVSLHLAADAKQFHAELIDSVDALSDIAEQYGALALANVVYLQAAVLKGGFIELSREQAETFAFVRELPSGSRWWRHVKVT
;
A
#
# COMPACT_ATOMS: atom_id res chain seq x y z
N MET A 1 -31.97 -5.47 30.39
CA MET A 1 -31.75 -6.24 29.15
C MET A 1 -30.34 -6.77 29.21
N ALA A 2 -30.14 -8.05 28.90
CA ALA A 2 -28.81 -8.63 28.80
C ALA A 2 -28.32 -8.44 27.36
N TYR A 3 -27.08 -8.00 27.20
CA TYR A 3 -26.43 -7.88 25.89
C TYR A 3 -26.24 -9.29 25.31
N SER A 4 -26.74 -9.48 24.09
CA SER A 4 -26.78 -10.77 23.40
C SER A 4 -25.68 -10.88 22.34
N CYS A 5 -25.45 -12.09 21.83
CA CYS A 5 -24.52 -12.29 20.71
C CYS A 5 -25.00 -11.59 19.44
N THR A 6 -26.30 -11.42 19.25
CA THR A 6 -26.86 -10.69 18.11
C THR A 6 -26.56 -9.20 18.23
N ASP A 7 -26.75 -8.61 19.42
CA ASP A 7 -26.40 -7.20 19.65
C ASP A 7 -24.91 -6.94 19.36
N PHE A 8 -24.03 -7.88 19.74
CA PHE A 8 -22.60 -7.80 19.42
C PHE A 8 -22.31 -7.86 17.91
N VAL A 9 -22.97 -8.78 17.19
CA VAL A 9 -22.78 -8.91 15.74
C VAL A 9 -23.26 -7.64 15.03
N ASP A 10 -24.43 -7.14 15.37
CA ASP A 10 -25.01 -5.94 14.77
C ASP A 10 -24.12 -4.71 15.02
N ASP A 11 -23.67 -4.50 16.27
CA ASP A 11 -22.78 -3.38 16.63
C ASP A 11 -21.46 -3.40 15.84
N VAL A 12 -20.86 -4.59 15.66
CA VAL A 12 -19.61 -4.76 14.91
C VAL A 12 -19.83 -4.50 13.42
N LEU A 13 -20.87 -5.09 12.83
CA LEU A 13 -21.19 -4.91 11.42
C LEU A 13 -21.51 -3.43 11.11
N ASP A 14 -22.28 -2.78 11.97
CA ASP A 14 -22.64 -1.36 11.84
C ASP A 14 -21.40 -0.46 11.91
N ASP A 15 -20.50 -0.64 12.89
CA ASP A 15 -19.25 0.13 12.96
C ASP A 15 -18.36 -0.09 11.72
N MET A 16 -18.25 -1.34 11.23
CA MET A 16 -17.46 -1.64 10.04
C MET A 16 -18.07 -1.03 8.76
N VAL A 17 -19.40 -0.94 8.66
CA VAL A 17 -20.08 -0.21 7.58
C VAL A 17 -19.85 1.30 7.70
N ILE A 18 -19.95 1.87 8.90
CA ILE A 18 -19.69 3.29 9.17
C ILE A 18 -18.27 3.67 8.75
N ARG A 19 -17.29 2.81 9.05
CA ARG A 19 -15.89 2.98 8.65
C ARG A 19 -15.63 2.65 7.18
N ARG A 20 -16.62 2.12 6.46
CA ARG A 20 -16.55 1.70 5.05
C ARG A 20 -15.59 0.54 4.80
N TRP A 21 -15.36 -0.30 5.81
CA TRP A 21 -14.53 -1.50 5.70
C TRP A 21 -15.28 -2.62 4.98
N ILE A 22 -16.59 -2.70 5.20
CA ILE A 22 -17.51 -3.60 4.50
C ILE A 22 -18.71 -2.82 3.97
N ARG A 23 -19.52 -3.46 3.12
CA ARG A 23 -20.76 -2.90 2.59
C ARG A 23 -21.94 -3.81 2.93
N PRO A 24 -23.13 -3.27 3.25
CA PRO A 24 -24.30 -4.07 3.60
C PRO A 24 -24.73 -5.04 2.49
N GLU A 25 -24.40 -4.77 1.22
CA GLU A 25 -24.76 -5.66 0.11
C GLU A 25 -23.90 -6.94 0.05
N GLN A 26 -22.86 -7.05 0.88
CA GLN A 26 -21.95 -8.21 0.91
C GLN A 26 -22.49 -9.40 1.71
N TYR A 27 -23.51 -9.20 2.56
CA TYR A 27 -24.05 -10.24 3.44
C TYR A 27 -25.55 -10.07 3.66
N GLY A 28 -26.24 -11.19 3.96
CA GLY A 28 -27.63 -11.16 4.41
C GLY A 28 -27.75 -10.85 5.91
N PRO A 29 -28.88 -10.28 6.37
CA PRO A 29 -29.10 -9.97 7.79
C PRO A 29 -29.08 -11.23 8.68
N ASP A 30 -29.49 -12.39 8.14
CA ASP A 30 -29.52 -13.68 8.84
C ASP A 30 -28.52 -14.69 8.24
N ASP A 31 -27.37 -14.19 7.76
CA ASP A 31 -26.30 -15.04 7.19
C ASP A 31 -24.97 -14.85 7.95
N PRO A 32 -24.80 -15.54 9.11
CA PRO A 32 -23.58 -15.42 9.92
C PRO A 32 -22.31 -15.83 9.18
N GLU A 33 -22.40 -16.73 8.21
CA GLU A 33 -21.24 -17.16 7.43
C GLU A 33 -20.80 -16.05 6.47
N ALA A 34 -21.73 -15.44 5.72
CA ALA A 34 -21.42 -14.30 4.85
C ALA A 34 -20.93 -13.08 5.66
N GLN A 35 -21.53 -12.81 6.81
CA GLN A 35 -21.08 -11.75 7.73
C GLN A 35 -19.64 -12.00 8.19
N CYS A 36 -19.32 -13.22 8.66
CA CYS A 36 -17.98 -13.60 9.07
C CYS A 36 -16.97 -13.44 7.92
N ASN A 37 -17.31 -13.92 6.73
CA ASN A 37 -16.46 -13.81 5.55
C ASN A 37 -16.19 -12.34 5.16
N ALA A 38 -17.19 -11.46 5.25
CA ALA A 38 -17.03 -10.03 5.00
C ALA A 38 -16.09 -9.37 6.02
N VAL A 39 -16.26 -9.68 7.31
CA VAL A 39 -15.41 -9.15 8.38
C VAL A 39 -13.97 -9.62 8.24
N VAL A 40 -13.75 -10.92 8.07
CA VAL A 40 -12.40 -11.50 7.92
C VAL A 40 -11.74 -10.99 6.65
N GLY A 41 -12.48 -10.88 5.55
CA GLY A 41 -11.99 -10.28 4.30
C GLY A 41 -11.53 -8.84 4.50
N ALA A 42 -12.34 -8.00 5.15
CA ALA A 42 -11.98 -6.62 5.42
C ALA A 42 -10.77 -6.48 6.36
N ILE A 43 -10.63 -7.36 7.36
CA ILE A 43 -9.43 -7.40 8.21
C ILE A 43 -8.20 -7.77 7.37
N GLY A 44 -8.31 -8.75 6.47
CA GLY A 44 -7.23 -9.13 5.56
C GLY A 44 -6.83 -7.99 4.62
N ASP A 45 -7.80 -7.29 4.02
CA ASP A 45 -7.55 -6.14 3.16
C ASP A 45 -6.89 -4.97 3.93
N ALA A 46 -7.32 -4.75 5.17
CA ALA A 46 -6.71 -3.76 6.05
C ALA A 46 -5.26 -4.14 6.43
N ASP A 47 -5.01 -5.41 6.74
CA ASP A 47 -3.67 -5.92 7.05
C ASP A 47 -2.71 -5.72 5.87
N VAL A 48 -3.13 -6.09 4.65
CA VAL A 48 -2.36 -5.84 3.43
C VAL A 48 -2.09 -4.35 3.25
N SER A 49 -3.10 -3.51 3.41
CA SER A 49 -2.97 -2.05 3.25
C SER A 49 -2.00 -1.44 4.27
N LEU A 50 -2.00 -1.93 5.52
CA LEU A 50 -1.08 -1.50 6.56
C LEU A 50 0.36 -1.88 6.25
N HIS A 51 0.59 -3.11 5.76
CA HIS A 51 1.92 -3.54 5.32
C HIS A 51 2.44 -2.69 4.15
N LEU A 52 1.61 -2.42 3.15
CA LEU A 52 1.98 -1.56 2.01
C LEU A 52 2.29 -0.12 2.44
N ALA A 53 1.53 0.42 3.40
CA ALA A 53 1.79 1.75 3.95
C ALA A 53 3.11 1.79 4.75
N ALA A 54 3.40 0.74 5.52
CA ALA A 54 4.66 0.59 6.24
C ALA A 54 5.85 0.50 5.27
N ASP A 55 5.72 -0.27 4.19
CA ASP A 55 6.71 -0.40 3.13
C ASP A 55 6.96 0.94 2.42
N ALA A 56 5.90 1.67 2.05
CA ALA A 56 6.03 2.98 1.41
C ALA A 56 6.70 4.02 2.34
N LYS A 57 6.40 3.97 3.64
CA LYS A 57 7.07 4.79 4.65
C LYS A 57 8.55 4.43 4.78
N GLN A 58 8.88 3.13 4.78
CA GLN A 58 10.27 2.68 4.85
C GLN A 58 11.04 3.10 3.58
N PHE A 59 10.45 2.95 2.40
CA PHE A 59 11.06 3.42 1.15
C PHE A 59 11.39 4.91 1.22
N HIS A 60 10.44 5.73 1.67
CA HIS A 60 10.64 7.17 1.80
C HIS A 60 11.76 7.51 2.80
N ALA A 61 11.82 6.82 3.94
CA ALA A 61 12.88 7.01 4.92
C ALA A 61 14.26 6.64 4.35
N GLU A 62 14.39 5.45 3.75
CA GLU A 62 15.64 5.00 3.11
C GLU A 62 16.11 5.96 2.01
N LEU A 63 15.18 6.50 1.23
CA LEU A 63 15.48 7.48 0.20
C LEU A 63 16.04 8.78 0.80
N ILE A 64 15.34 9.36 1.77
CA ILE A 64 15.77 10.63 2.38
C ILE A 64 17.09 10.47 3.13
N ASP A 65 17.35 9.30 3.73
CA ASP A 65 18.64 9.01 4.37
C ASP A 65 19.78 8.80 3.35
N SER A 66 19.46 8.53 2.07
CA SER A 66 20.44 8.27 1.00
C SER A 66 20.90 9.53 0.23
N VAL A 67 20.20 10.65 0.39
CA VAL A 67 20.48 11.91 -0.32
C VAL A 67 20.48 13.08 0.66
N ASP A 68 21.32 14.09 0.43
CA ASP A 68 21.32 15.29 1.27
C ASP A 68 20.04 16.13 1.02
N ALA A 69 19.60 16.21 -0.24
CA ALA A 69 18.32 16.78 -0.64
C ALA A 69 17.66 16.01 -1.79
N LEU A 70 16.32 16.02 -1.87
CA LEU A 70 15.59 15.39 -2.99
C LEU A 70 15.94 15.99 -4.36
N SER A 71 16.35 17.26 -4.40
CA SER A 71 16.84 17.89 -5.64
C SER A 71 18.08 17.21 -6.20
N ASP A 72 18.91 16.61 -5.35
CA ASP A 72 20.16 15.97 -5.75
C ASP A 72 19.88 14.76 -6.66
N ILE A 73 18.71 14.12 -6.51
CA ILE A 73 18.26 13.07 -7.42
C ILE A 73 18.08 13.63 -8.84
N ALA A 74 17.48 14.82 -8.97
CA ALA A 74 17.29 15.46 -10.26
C ALA A 74 18.61 15.96 -10.86
N GLU A 75 19.54 16.42 -10.02
CA GLU A 75 20.86 16.88 -10.45
C GLU A 75 21.76 15.72 -10.92
N GLN A 76 21.73 14.58 -10.23
CA GLN A 76 22.58 13.42 -10.52
C GLN A 76 21.98 12.49 -11.59
N TYR A 77 20.67 12.25 -11.52
CA TYR A 77 19.96 11.25 -12.34
C TYR A 77 18.90 11.87 -13.25
N GLY A 78 18.73 13.19 -13.23
CA GLY A 78 17.76 13.91 -14.06
C GLY A 78 16.37 14.02 -13.44
N ALA A 79 15.62 15.04 -13.86
CA ALA A 79 14.29 15.35 -13.32
C ALA A 79 13.28 14.20 -13.41
N LEU A 80 13.41 13.36 -14.44
CA LEU A 80 12.54 12.20 -14.62
C LEU A 80 12.80 11.12 -13.56
N ALA A 81 14.05 10.95 -13.10
CA ALA A 81 14.37 10.02 -12.03
C ALA A 81 13.71 10.44 -10.71
N LEU A 82 13.71 11.75 -10.40
CA LEU A 82 12.99 12.29 -9.24
C LEU A 82 11.48 12.03 -9.34
N ALA A 83 10.87 12.23 -10.51
CA ALA A 83 9.45 11.91 -10.71
C ALA A 83 9.19 10.40 -10.51
N ASN A 84 10.07 9.54 -11.04
CA ASN A 84 9.96 8.09 -10.90
C ASN A 84 10.06 7.62 -9.45
N VAL A 85 10.83 8.30 -8.60
CA VAL A 85 10.87 8.03 -7.15
C VAL A 85 9.49 8.25 -6.52
N VAL A 86 8.83 9.37 -6.84
CA VAL A 86 7.48 9.68 -6.34
C VAL A 86 6.47 8.65 -6.85
N TYR A 87 6.54 8.29 -8.12
CA TYR A 87 5.69 7.24 -8.68
C TYR A 87 5.96 5.87 -8.06
N LEU A 88 7.22 5.54 -7.77
CA LEU A 88 7.58 4.30 -7.10
C LEU A 88 7.00 4.25 -5.68
N GLN A 89 7.11 5.33 -4.90
CA GLN A 89 6.50 5.40 -3.57
C GLN A 89 4.98 5.17 -3.64
N ALA A 90 4.31 5.79 -4.61
CA ALA A 90 2.88 5.59 -4.83
C ALA A 90 2.55 4.16 -5.28
N ALA A 91 3.41 3.53 -6.08
CA ALA A 91 3.25 2.14 -6.49
C ALA A 91 3.42 1.19 -5.30
N VAL A 92 4.43 1.38 -4.45
CA VAL A 92 4.60 0.61 -3.20
C VAL A 92 3.37 0.75 -2.31
N LEU A 93 2.90 1.99 -2.07
CA LEU A 93 1.72 2.25 -1.24
C LEU A 93 0.46 1.54 -1.74
N LYS A 94 0.32 1.37 -3.06
CA LYS A 94 -0.85 0.75 -3.70
C LYS A 94 -0.65 -0.72 -4.06
N GLY A 95 0.51 -1.30 -3.75
CA GLY A 95 0.87 -2.66 -4.19
C GLY A 95 0.97 -2.82 -5.72
N GLY A 96 1.24 -1.73 -6.44
CA GLY A 96 1.31 -1.67 -7.90
C GLY A 96 2.73 -1.65 -8.46
N PHE A 97 2.87 -1.20 -9.70
CA PHE A 97 4.16 -1.11 -10.40
C PHE A 97 4.28 0.18 -11.20
N ILE A 98 5.50 0.67 -11.40
CA ILE A 98 5.83 1.66 -12.44
C ILE A 98 6.42 0.95 -13.66
N GLU A 99 6.17 1.51 -14.84
CA GLU A 99 6.76 1.03 -16.09
C GLU A 99 7.84 2.02 -16.53
N LEU A 100 9.03 1.48 -16.80
CA LEU A 100 10.19 2.24 -17.24
C LEU A 100 10.72 1.66 -18.56
N SER A 101 11.13 2.53 -19.47
CA SER A 101 11.97 2.10 -20.60
C SER A 101 13.32 1.60 -20.08
N ARG A 102 14.07 0.87 -20.91
CA ARG A 102 15.42 0.41 -20.54
C ARG A 102 16.35 1.55 -20.11
N GLU A 103 16.36 2.66 -20.84
CA GLU A 103 17.17 3.85 -20.53
C GLU A 103 16.76 4.49 -19.19
N GLN A 104 15.45 4.59 -18.94
CA GLN A 104 14.93 5.08 -17.67
C GLN A 104 15.31 4.16 -16.51
N ALA A 105 15.25 2.84 -16.71
CA ALA A 105 15.61 1.85 -15.70
C ALA A 105 17.10 1.89 -15.37
N GLU A 106 17.98 2.12 -16.36
CA GLU A 106 19.42 2.32 -16.13
C GLU A 106 19.68 3.56 -15.29
N THR A 107 19.04 4.68 -15.63
CA THR A 107 19.17 5.94 -14.89
C THR A 107 18.59 5.85 -13.47
N PHE A 108 17.56 5.01 -13.28
CA PHE A 108 16.87 4.81 -12.01
C PHE A 108 17.50 3.71 -11.13
N ALA A 109 18.56 3.05 -11.60
CA ALA A 109 19.13 1.88 -10.95
C ALA A 109 19.65 2.13 -9.52
N PHE A 110 19.92 3.39 -9.15
CA PHE A 110 20.35 3.78 -7.80
C PHE A 110 19.37 3.33 -6.70
N VAL A 111 18.07 3.17 -7.01
CA VAL A 111 17.08 2.63 -6.07
C VAL A 111 17.44 1.23 -5.57
N ARG A 112 18.18 0.45 -6.36
CA ARG A 112 18.64 -0.89 -5.97
C ARG A 112 19.72 -0.86 -4.89
N GLU A 113 20.43 0.26 -4.76
CA GLU A 113 21.50 0.46 -3.78
C GLU A 113 20.98 0.93 -2.42
N LEU A 114 19.69 1.25 -2.32
CA LEU A 114 19.03 1.51 -1.03
C LEU A 114 19.07 0.25 -0.14
N PRO A 115 18.98 0.39 1.20
CA PRO A 115 19.03 -0.74 2.13
C PRO A 115 18.08 -1.88 1.78
N SER A 116 16.86 -1.55 1.33
CA SER A 116 15.86 -2.52 0.86
C SER A 116 15.62 -2.44 -0.66
N GLY A 117 16.62 -1.99 -1.43
CA GLY A 117 16.50 -1.68 -2.85
C GLY A 117 15.96 -2.82 -3.71
N SER A 118 16.33 -4.06 -3.41
CA SER A 118 15.80 -5.25 -4.09
C SER A 118 14.30 -5.45 -3.89
N ARG A 119 13.75 -5.04 -2.74
CA ARG A 119 12.30 -5.08 -2.46
C ARG A 119 11.59 -3.99 -3.25
N TRP A 120 12.12 -2.77 -3.25
CA TRP A 120 11.56 -1.64 -4.00
C TRP A 120 11.57 -1.89 -5.50
N TRP A 121 12.64 -2.49 -6.01
CA TRP A 121 12.76 -2.82 -7.43
C TRP A 121 11.71 -3.82 -7.94
N ARG A 122 11.07 -4.61 -7.06
CA ARG A 122 9.95 -5.48 -7.46
C ARG A 122 8.77 -4.68 -8.01
N HIS A 123 8.62 -3.42 -7.60
CA HIS A 123 7.59 -2.51 -8.10
C HIS A 123 7.98 -1.81 -9.41
N VAL A 124 9.07 -2.21 -10.07
CA VAL A 124 9.52 -1.67 -11.35
C VAL A 124 9.39 -2.73 -12.43
N LYS A 125 8.68 -2.41 -13.52
CA LYS A 125 8.62 -3.22 -14.74
C LYS A 125 9.38 -2.50 -15.85
N VAL A 126 10.33 -3.20 -16.46
CA VAL A 126 11.07 -2.67 -17.61
C VAL A 126 10.38 -3.12 -18.88
N THR A 127 10.02 -2.16 -19.73
CA THR A 127 9.32 -2.37 -21.02
C THR A 127 10.23 -2.05 -22.20
#